data_AF-A0A3N9NBS7-F1
#
_entry.id   AF-A0A3N9NBS7-F1
#
_cell.length_a   1.000
_cell.length_b   1.000
_cell.length_c   1.000
_cell.angle_alpha   90.00
_cell.angle_beta   90.00
_cell.angle_gamma   90.00
#
_symmetry.space_group_name_H-M   'P 1'
#
loop_
_entity.id
_entity.type
_entity.pdbx_description
1 polymer ?
#
loop_
_entity_poly.entity_id
_entity_poly.type
_entity_poly.pdbx_seq_one_letter_code
_entity_poly.pdbx_strand_id
1 'polypeptide(L)'
;MRFMLIIIGIAAALLTSCESQQEATAEQAGEIARNILILDSHIDIPYQMRREFIDLSIRREEGHFDYVRAREGGLNVPFIAAY
;
A
#
# COMPACT_ATOMS: atom_id res chain seq x y z
N MET A 1 -21.85 -40.05 -15.26
CA MET A 1 -20.40 -39.81 -14.98
C MET A 1 -19.78 -38.72 -15.87
N ARG A 2 -19.90 -38.75 -17.21
CA ARG A 2 -19.35 -37.70 -18.11
C ARG A 2 -19.88 -36.28 -17.86
N PHE A 3 -21.18 -36.11 -17.64
CA PHE A 3 -21.77 -34.80 -17.30
C PHE A 3 -21.28 -34.24 -15.96
N MET A 4 -21.04 -35.10 -14.97
CA MET A 4 -20.57 -34.70 -13.64
C MET A 4 -19.12 -34.16 -13.70
N LEU A 5 -18.27 -34.76 -14.55
CA LEU A 5 -16.91 -34.28 -14.79
C LEU A 5 -16.88 -32.91 -15.48
N ILE A 6 -17.82 -32.63 -16.38
CA ILE A 6 -17.94 -31.33 -17.05
C ILE A 6 -18.36 -30.25 -16.04
N ILE A 7 -19.34 -30.55 -15.17
CA ILE A 7 -19.79 -29.59 -14.13
C ILE A 7 -18.66 -29.27 -13.15
N ILE A 8 -17.88 -30.28 -12.72
CA ILE A 8 -16.71 -30.09 -11.85
C ILE A 8 -15.63 -29.24 -12.56
N GLY A 9 -15.38 -29.47 -13.85
CA GLY A 9 -14.44 -28.67 -14.64
C GLY A 9 -14.84 -27.20 -14.77
N ILE A 10 -16.13 -26.92 -14.99
CA ILE A 10 -16.65 -25.54 -15.08
C ILE A 10 -16.59 -24.85 -13.71
N ALA A 11 -16.94 -25.54 -12.63
CA ALA A 11 -16.85 -24.99 -11.27
C ALA A 11 -15.40 -24.65 -10.89
N ALA A 12 -14.42 -25.46 -11.28
CA ALA A 12 -13.01 -25.19 -11.06
C ALA A 12 -12.52 -23.95 -11.82
N ALA A 13 -12.96 -23.74 -13.07
CA ALA A 13 -12.60 -22.57 -13.88
C ALA A 13 -13.21 -21.25 -13.36
N LEU A 14 -14.41 -21.32 -12.76
CA LEU A 14 -15.05 -20.16 -12.14
C LEU A 14 -14.32 -19.70 -10.87
N LEU A 15 -13.71 -20.63 -10.12
CA LEU A 15 -12.95 -20.32 -8.91
C LEU A 15 -11.62 -19.60 -9.19
N THR A 16 -11.02 -19.76 -10.36
CA THR A 16 -9.72 -19.15 -10.70
C THR A 16 -9.83 -17.77 -11.35
N SER A 17 -11.04 -17.24 -11.57
CA SER A 17 -11.25 -16.01 -12.35
C SER A 17 -11.25 -14.71 -11.53
N CYS A 18 -11.14 -14.78 -10.19
CA CYS A 18 -11.32 -13.61 -9.32
C CYS A 18 -10.02 -12.95 -8.82
N GLU A 19 -8.88 -13.64 -8.93
CA GLU A 19 -7.65 -13.23 -8.24
C GLU A 19 -6.80 -12.19 -9.01
N SER A 20 -6.92 -12.15 -10.34
CA SER A 20 -6.03 -11.35 -11.20
C SER A 20 -6.30 -9.85 -11.23
N GLN A 21 -7.51 -9.40 -10.90
CA GLN A 21 -7.87 -7.98 -11.04
C GLN A 21 -7.25 -7.09 -9.95
N GLN A 22 -7.13 -7.60 -8.73
CA GLN A 22 -6.65 -6.80 -7.60
C GLN A 22 -5.14 -6.58 -7.65
N GLU A 23 -4.37 -7.60 -8.02
CA GLU A 23 -2.92 -7.48 -8.22
C GLU A 23 -2.58 -6.53 -9.37
N ALA A 24 -3.30 -6.64 -10.50
CA ALA A 24 -3.12 -5.74 -11.63
C ALA A 24 -3.37 -4.27 -11.25
N THR A 25 -4.36 -4.00 -10.40
CA THR A 25 -4.67 -2.63 -9.94
C THR A 25 -3.58 -2.08 -9.01
N ALA A 26 -3.06 -2.93 -8.10
CA ALA A 26 -2.00 -2.53 -7.17
C ALA A 26 -0.67 -2.24 -7.90
N GLU A 27 -0.33 -3.06 -8.91
CA GLU A 27 0.85 -2.85 -9.75
C GLU A 27 0.75 -1.53 -10.52
N GLN A 28 -0.38 -1.28 -11.17
CA GLN A 28 -0.66 -0.03 -11.89
C GLN A 28 -0.59 1.19 -10.97
N ALA A 29 -1.17 1.12 -9.77
CA ALA A 29 -1.09 2.20 -8.79
C ALA A 29 0.37 2.44 -8.35
N GLY A 30 1.14 1.37 -8.15
CA GLY A 30 2.57 1.45 -7.85
C GLY A 30 3.39 2.07 -8.98
N GLU A 31 3.07 1.77 -10.24
CA GLU A 31 3.70 2.42 -11.40
C GLU A 31 3.40 3.92 -11.45
N ILE A 32 2.15 4.31 -11.25
CA ILE A 32 1.76 5.73 -11.18
C ILE A 32 2.54 6.42 -10.07
N ALA A 33 2.55 5.86 -8.86
CA ALA A 33 3.24 6.42 -7.70
C ALA A 33 4.74 6.60 -7.91
N ARG A 34 5.40 5.72 -8.67
CA ARG A 34 6.83 5.86 -9.03
C ARG A 34 7.11 6.91 -10.10
N ASN A 35 6.12 7.25 -10.92
CA ASN A 35 6.28 8.12 -12.08
C ASN A 35 5.78 9.56 -11.85
N ILE A 36 5.13 9.84 -10.72
CA ILE A 36 4.63 11.18 -10.35
C ILE A 36 5.25 11.65 -9.04
N LEU A 37 5.18 12.97 -8.79
CA LEU A 37 5.46 13.50 -7.45
C LEU A 37 4.22 13.34 -6.57
N ILE A 38 4.37 12.59 -5.48
CA ILE A 38 3.37 12.50 -4.41
C ILE A 38 3.73 13.50 -3.33
N LEU A 39 2.76 14.34 -2.99
CA LEU A 39 2.82 15.32 -1.92
C LEU A 39 1.77 14.95 -0.87
N ASP A 40 2.21 14.83 0.38
CA ASP A 40 1.31 14.80 1.53
C ASP A 40 1.38 16.17 2.18
N SER A 41 0.27 16.90 2.16
CA SER A 41 0.21 18.26 2.66
C SER A 41 0.24 18.35 4.18
N HIS A 42 0.06 17.23 4.91
CA HIS A 42 -0.21 17.32 6.33
C HIS A 42 0.11 16.03 7.11
N ILE A 43 1.31 15.98 7.71
CA ILE A 43 1.77 14.86 8.55
C ILE A 43 1.91 15.30 10.02
N ASP A 44 1.12 14.67 10.90
CA ASP A 44 0.99 15.01 12.32
C ASP A 44 2.05 14.37 13.25
N ILE A 45 3.20 13.93 12.72
CA ILE A 45 4.26 13.32 13.53
C ILE A 45 4.76 14.19 14.69
N PRO A 46 4.84 15.54 14.59
CA PRO A 46 5.31 16.36 15.70
C PRO A 46 4.45 16.24 16.95
N TYR A 47 3.15 15.94 16.83
CA TYR A 47 2.29 15.66 17.98
C TYR A 47 2.83 14.49 18.82
N GLN A 48 3.28 13.41 18.15
CA GLN A 48 3.88 12.24 18.79
C GLN A 48 5.26 12.58 19.37
N MET A 49 6.07 13.33 18.63
CA MET A 49 7.43 13.72 19.04
C MET A 49 7.47 14.61 20.30
N ARG A 50 6.33 15.24 20.67
CA ARG A 50 6.22 15.96 21.95
C ARG A 50 6.24 15.04 23.17
N ARG A 51 5.86 13.77 23.02
CA ARG A 51 5.80 12.80 24.11
C ARG A 51 7.10 12.02 24.26
N GLU A 52 7.75 11.73 23.15
CA GLU A 52 8.98 10.94 23.09
C GLU A 52 9.83 11.30 21.88
N PHE A 53 11.13 11.07 21.96
CA PHE A 53 12.00 11.18 20.79
C PHE A 53 11.72 10.02 19.83
N ILE A 54 11.56 10.33 18.55
CA ILE A 54 11.25 9.36 17.50
C ILE A 54 12.31 9.44 16.41
N ASP A 55 12.97 8.31 16.13
CA ASP A 55 13.81 8.17 14.94
C ASP A 55 12.95 7.79 13.73
N LEU A 56 12.80 8.73 12.79
CA LEU A 56 12.04 8.52 11.56
C LEU A 56 12.89 7.91 10.43
N SER A 57 14.21 7.77 10.61
CA SER A 57 15.09 7.22 9.58
C SER A 57 14.96 5.71 9.40
N ILE A 58 14.42 5.04 10.42
CA ILE A 58 14.24 3.58 10.47
C ILE A 58 12.75 3.21 10.42
N ARG A 59 12.47 1.96 10.05
CA ARG A 59 11.12 1.42 10.18
C ARG A 59 10.72 1.40 11.64
N ARG A 60 9.57 2.00 11.94
CA ARG A 60 8.97 1.93 13.28
C ARG A 60 7.95 0.80 13.35
N GLU A 61 7.86 0.19 14.53
CA GLU A 61 6.81 -0.78 14.87
C GLU A 61 5.43 -0.11 14.82
N GLU A 62 5.32 1.09 15.38
CA GLU A 62 4.08 1.86 15.46
C GLU A 62 4.10 3.13 14.59
N GLY A 63 2.90 3.68 14.36
CA GLY A 63 2.69 4.91 13.61
C GLY A 63 2.47 4.69 12.11
N HIS A 64 2.17 5.79 11.42
CA HIS A 64 1.79 5.79 10.00
C HIS A 64 2.89 6.31 9.08
N PHE A 65 3.87 7.02 9.63
CA PHE A 65 4.95 7.66 8.87
C PHE A 65 6.31 7.33 9.46
N ASP A 66 7.18 6.81 8.62
CA ASP A 66 8.62 6.75 8.76
C ASP A 66 9.26 6.83 7.36
N TYR A 67 10.56 7.11 7.29
CA TYR A 67 11.27 7.26 6.03
C TYR A 67 11.19 6.00 5.16
N VAL A 68 11.25 4.81 5.77
CA VAL A 68 11.18 3.55 5.05
C VAL A 68 9.80 3.39 4.39
N ARG A 69 8.70 3.65 5.10
CA ARG A 69 7.35 3.60 4.49
C ARG A 69 7.17 4.65 3.42
N ALA A 70 7.65 5.87 3.65
CA ALA A 70 7.54 6.95 2.68
C ALA A 70 8.22 6.58 1.35
N ARG A 71 9.41 5.97 1.42
CA ARG A 71 10.16 5.51 0.24
C ARG A 71 9.47 4.35 -0.48
N GLU A 72 8.94 3.37 0.25
CA GLU A 72 8.23 2.23 -0.34
C GLU A 72 6.90 2.64 -0.98
N GLY A 73 6.17 3.57 -0.35
CA GLY A 73 4.91 4.10 -0.86
C GLY A 73 5.06 5.15 -1.96
N GLY A 74 6.30 5.58 -2.28
CA GLY A 74 6.56 6.59 -3.31
C GLY A 74 6.29 8.04 -2.89
N LEU A 75 6.15 8.33 -1.60
CA LEU A 75 5.96 9.70 -1.10
C LEU A 75 7.25 10.53 -1.28
N ASN A 76 7.16 11.63 -2.05
CA ASN A 76 8.31 12.46 -2.38
C ASN A 76 8.40 13.72 -1.53
N VAL A 77 7.26 14.36 -1.27
CA VAL A 77 7.20 15.67 -0.61
C VAL A 77 6.30 15.62 0.63
N PRO A 78 6.86 15.23 1.79
CA PRO A 78 6.13 15.26 3.06
C PRO A 78 6.12 16.68 3.65
N PHE A 79 4.94 17.23 3.93
CA PHE A 79 4.78 18.42 4.75
C PHE A 79 4.47 18.03 6.19
N ILE A 80 5.44 18.25 7.07
CA ILE A 80 5.31 17.96 8.50
C ILE A 80 4.64 19.16 9.18
N ALA A 81 3.46 18.94 9.75
CA ALA A 81 2.64 19.99 10.33
C ALA A 81 3.28 20.59 11.59
N ALA A 82 3.55 21.89 11.58
CA ALA A 82 3.96 22.65 12.75
C ALA A 82 2.75 23.41 13.33
N TYR A 83 2.33 23.05 14.54
CA TYR A 83 1.23 23.66 15.29
C TYR A 83 1.73 24.50 16.46
#